data_AF-A0A1F7XZM5-F1
#
_entry.id   AF-A0A1F7XZM5-F1
#
_cell.length_a   1.000
_cell.length_b   1.000
_cell.length_c   1.000
_cell.angle_alpha   90.00
_cell.angle_beta   90.00
_cell.angle_gamma   90.00
#
_symmetry.space_group_name_H-M   'P 1'
#
loop_
_entity.id
_entity.type
_entity.pdbx_description
1 polymer ?
#
loop_
_entity_poly.entity_id
_entity_poly.type
_entity_poly.pdbx_seq_one_letter_code
_entity_poly.pdbx_strand_id
1 'polypeptide(L)'
;MHEICQEIANAKIEDVISAKDFYLRIEGKDYIITVTSPEHAHLYNEGQEEQQTAFIVGDLSDPVKICQTLSETPFEQLRPFLTMQEES
;
A
#
# COMPACT_ATOMS: atom_id res chain seq x y z
N MET A 1 -12.43 0.66 9.22
CA MET A 1 -12.35 -0.80 8.99
C MET A 1 -12.50 -1.03 7.50
N HIS A 2 -11.55 -1.69 6.85
CA HIS A 2 -11.62 -2.03 5.42
C HIS A 2 -12.52 -3.25 5.25
N GLU A 3 -13.44 -3.21 4.31
CA GLU A 3 -14.37 -4.32 4.04
C GLU A 3 -13.70 -5.39 3.18
N ILE A 4 -12.74 -4.97 2.33
CA ILE A 4 -11.92 -5.86 1.49
C ILE A 4 -10.48 -5.35 1.56
N CYS A 5 -9.53 -6.27 1.74
CA CYS A 5 -8.10 -6.02 1.58
C CYS A 5 -7.45 -7.19 0.83
N GLN A 6 -6.85 -6.91 -0.32
CA GLN A 6 -6.26 -7.91 -1.18
C GLN A 6 -4.96 -7.38 -1.82
N GLU A 7 -3.88 -8.16 -1.76
CA GLU A 7 -2.65 -7.87 -2.51
C GLU A 7 -2.94 -8.01 -4.02
N ILE A 8 -2.56 -7.00 -4.81
CA ILE A 8 -2.80 -6.97 -6.27
C ILE A 8 -1.51 -6.87 -7.08
N ALA A 9 -0.43 -6.29 -6.54
CA ALA A 9 0.85 -6.20 -7.23
C ALA A 9 2.02 -6.11 -6.25
N ASN A 10 3.22 -6.41 -6.77
CA ASN A 10 4.48 -6.29 -6.05
C ASN A 10 5.45 -5.47 -6.90
N ALA A 11 5.99 -4.39 -6.33
CA ALA A 11 7.12 -3.66 -6.90
C ALA A 11 8.41 -4.31 -6.41
N LYS A 12 9.29 -4.68 -7.37
CA LYS A 12 10.55 -5.36 -7.09
C LYS A 12 11.72 -4.63 -7.76
N ILE A 13 12.83 -4.54 -7.04
CA ILE A 13 14.11 -4.03 -7.54
C ILE A 13 15.15 -5.11 -7.26
N GLU A 14 15.83 -5.61 -8.30
CA GLU A 14 16.87 -6.64 -8.16
C GLU A 14 16.42 -7.85 -7.31
N ASP A 15 15.22 -8.37 -7.62
CA ASP A 15 14.54 -9.46 -6.90
C ASP A 15 14.11 -9.18 -5.44
N VAL A 16 14.41 -8.00 -4.90
CA VAL A 16 13.95 -7.53 -3.59
C VAL A 16 12.59 -6.86 -3.72
N ILE A 17 11.61 -7.23 -2.87
CA ILE A 17 10.30 -6.56 -2.82
C ILE A 17 10.47 -5.20 -2.16
N SER A 18 10.41 -4.14 -2.96
CA SER A 18 10.55 -2.76 -2.47
C SER A 18 9.22 -2.15 -2.03
N ALA A 19 8.12 -2.54 -2.66
CA ALA A 19 6.77 -2.15 -2.26
C ALA A 19 5.72 -3.16 -2.72
N LYS A 20 4.51 -3.06 -2.19
CA LYS A 20 3.36 -3.89 -2.54
C LYS A 20 2.11 -3.04 -2.69
N ASP A 21 1.28 -3.36 -3.66
CA ASP A 21 0.01 -2.69 -3.86
C ASP A 21 -1.13 -3.56 -3.33
N PHE A 22 -2.02 -2.92 -2.58
CA PHE A 22 -3.22 -3.52 -2.01
C PHE A 22 -4.45 -2.82 -2.55
N TYR A 23 -5.42 -3.61 -2.95
CA TYR A 23 -6.78 -3.17 -3.19
C TYR A 23 -7.53 -3.11 -1.87
N LEU A 24 -8.19 -1.98 -1.64
CA LEU A 24 -8.96 -1.68 -0.44
C LEU A 24 -10.37 -1.23 -0.83
N ARG A 25 -11.38 -1.84 -0.21
CA ARG A 25 -12.76 -1.33 -0.27
C ARG A 25 -13.16 -0.74 1.07
N ILE A 26 -13.54 0.54 1.05
CA ILE A 26 -13.89 1.32 2.26
C ILE A 26 -15.17 2.08 1.98
N GLU A 27 -16.23 1.79 2.74
CA GLU A 27 -17.52 2.46 2.62
C GLU A 27 -18.08 2.42 1.19
N GLY A 28 -17.92 1.26 0.53
CA GLY A 28 -18.37 1.04 -0.85
C GLY A 28 -17.53 1.73 -1.94
N LYS A 29 -16.38 2.32 -1.59
CA LYS A 29 -15.44 2.91 -2.56
C LYS A 29 -14.16 2.09 -2.67
N ASP A 30 -13.60 2.09 -3.87
CA ASP A 30 -12.46 1.28 -4.24
C ASP A 30 -11.19 2.13 -4.30
N TYR A 31 -10.16 1.66 -3.60
CA TYR A 31 -8.88 2.34 -3.47
C TYR A 31 -7.74 1.37 -3.71
N ILE A 32 -6.62 1.90 -4.22
CA ILE A 32 -5.33 1.23 -4.19
C ILE A 32 -4.44 1.96 -3.19
N ILE A 33 -3.74 1.19 -2.36
CA ILE A 33 -2.67 1.68 -1.52
C ILE A 33 -1.37 0.96 -1.85
N THR A 34 -0.30 1.72 -2.02
CA THR A 34 1.05 1.18 -2.09
C THR A 34 1.65 1.19 -0.69
N VAL A 35 2.19 0.05 -0.25
CA VAL A 35 2.88 -0.10 1.03
C VAL A 35 4.36 -0.43 0.81
N THR A 36 5.23 0.07 1.67
CA THR A 36 6.66 -0.26 1.67
C THR A 36 7.15 -0.48 3.10
N SER A 37 8.28 -1.16 3.30
CA SER A 37 8.91 -1.25 4.62
C SER A 37 9.89 -0.10 4.85
N PRO A 38 10.19 0.27 6.12
CA PRO A 38 11.19 1.28 6.41
C PRO A 38 12.54 0.99 5.75
N GLU A 39 12.92 -0.29 5.70
CA GLU A 39 14.16 -0.76 5.10
C GLU A 39 14.16 -0.66 3.57
N HIS A 40 13.02 -0.66 2.90
CA HIS A 40 12.94 -0.57 1.44
C HIS A 40 12.37 0.76 0.93
N ALA A 41 11.93 1.64 1.83
CA ALA A 41 11.40 2.96 1.50
C ALA A 41 12.40 3.81 0.70
N HIS A 42 13.70 3.72 1.01
CA HIS A 42 14.73 4.41 0.26
C HIS A 42 14.85 3.89 -1.18
N LEU A 43 14.80 2.57 -1.38
CA LEU A 43 14.83 1.95 -2.70
C LEU A 43 13.62 2.33 -3.55
N TYR A 44 12.44 2.42 -2.93
CA TYR A 44 11.22 2.84 -3.61
C TYR A 44 11.28 4.32 -4.02
N ASN A 45 11.82 5.19 -3.17
CA ASN A 45 11.95 6.63 -3.44
C ASN A 45 13.06 6.97 -4.45
N GLU A 46 14.16 6.21 -4.49
CA GLU A 46 15.23 6.41 -5.47
C GLU A 46 14.81 6.04 -6.91
N GLY A 47 13.80 5.17 -7.05
CA GLY A 47 13.30 4.70 -8.35
C GLY A 47 12.09 5.48 -8.91
N GLN A 48 11.56 6.47 -8.18
CA GLN A 48 10.33 7.19 -8.55
C GLN A 48 10.60 8.71 -8.61
N GLU A 49 10.50 9.28 -9.82
CA GLU A 49 10.41 10.73 -10.01
C GLU A 49 9.07 11.19 -9.44
N GLU A 50 9.09 11.70 -8.19
CA GLU A 50 8.04 12.52 -7.56
C GLU A 50 6.57 12.16 -7.92
N GLN A 51 5.87 11.35 -7.10
CA GLN A 51 4.44 11.58 -6.74
C GLN A 51 3.76 10.43 -5.99
N GLN A 52 4.30 9.21 -5.97
CA GLN A 52 3.68 8.12 -5.22
C GLN A 52 4.19 8.06 -3.78
N THR A 53 3.37 8.55 -2.85
CA THR A 53 3.62 8.38 -1.42
C THR A 53 3.20 6.96 -1.02
N ALA A 54 4.14 6.13 -0.60
CA ALA A 54 3.85 4.78 -0.08
C ALA A 54 3.60 4.82 1.44
N PHE A 55 2.68 3.98 1.92
CA PHE A 55 2.41 3.80 3.33
C PHE A 55 3.43 2.86 3.97
N ILE A 56 4.06 3.28 5.07
CA ILE A 56 5.11 2.50 5.71
C ILE A 56 4.51 1.42 6.61
N VAL A 57 4.80 0.15 6.32
CA VAL A 57 4.42 -1.02 7.12
C VAL A 57 5.68 -1.74 7.62
N GLY A 58 5.64 -2.32 8.82
CA GLY A 58 6.85 -2.92 9.41
C GLY A 58 7.43 -4.08 8.61
N ASP A 59 6.59 -4.91 7.99
CA ASP A 59 6.99 -6.12 7.29
C ASP A 59 6.21 -6.28 5.98
N LEU A 60 6.94 -6.53 4.87
CA LEU A 60 6.35 -6.78 3.55
C LEU A 60 6.15 -8.28 3.23
N SER A 61 6.63 -9.19 4.09
CA SER A 61 6.63 -10.63 3.81
C SER A 61 5.25 -11.25 3.96
N ASP A 62 4.42 -10.70 4.85
CA ASP A 62 3.12 -11.26 5.20
C ASP A 62 1.95 -10.32 4.78
N PRO A 63 1.24 -10.63 3.68
CA PRO A 63 0.11 -9.81 3.23
C PRO A 63 -1.06 -9.78 4.21
N VAL A 64 -1.22 -10.80 5.06
CA VAL A 64 -2.28 -10.82 6.07
C VAL A 64 -2.00 -9.78 7.15
N LYS A 65 -0.76 -9.69 7.62
CA LYS A 65 -0.35 -8.66 8.59
C LYS A 65 -0.44 -7.25 8.03
N ILE A 66 -0.13 -7.08 6.75
CA ILE A 66 -0.31 -5.79 6.07
C ILE A 66 -1.79 -5.42 6.08
N CYS A 67 -2.67 -6.33 5.66
CA CYS A 67 -4.11 -6.08 5.68
C CYS A 67 -4.67 -5.82 7.09
N GLN A 68 -4.13 -6.47 8.13
CA GLN A 68 -4.47 -6.17 9.52
C GLN A 68 -4.05 -4.73 9.89
N THR A 69 -2.80 -4.37 9.60
CA THR A 69 -2.27 -3.01 9.85
C THR A 69 -3.12 -1.95 9.16
N LEU A 70 -3.45 -2.16 7.89
CA LEU A 70 -4.33 -1.27 7.13
C LEU A 70 -5.72 -1.20 7.78
N SER A 71 -6.30 -2.34 8.18
CA SER A 71 -7.60 -2.41 8.86
C SER A 71 -7.69 -1.67 10.19
N GLU A 72 -6.61 -1.69 10.96
CA GLU A 72 -6.49 -0.98 12.24
C GLU A 72 -6.14 0.50 12.07
N THR A 73 -5.56 0.87 10.92
CA THR A 73 -5.18 2.25 10.63
C THR A 73 -6.42 3.09 10.30
N PRO A 74 -6.62 4.25 10.95
CA PRO A 74 -7.73 5.15 10.65
C PRO A 74 -7.69 5.62 9.18
N PHE A 75 -8.87 5.70 8.54
CA PHE A 75 -8.99 6.14 7.15
C PHE A 75 -8.32 7.50 6.89
N GLU A 76 -8.43 8.45 7.82
CA GLU A 76 -7.79 9.78 7.70
C GLU A 76 -6.26 9.70 7.56
N GLN A 77 -5.62 8.69 8.15
CA GLN A 77 -4.18 8.47 8.02
C GLN A 77 -3.82 7.76 6.72
N LEU A 78 -4.70 6.90 6.21
CA LEU A 78 -4.51 6.21 4.93
C LEU A 78 -4.81 7.12 3.74
N ARG A 79 -5.76 8.05 3.88
CA ARG A 79 -6.23 8.97 2.85
C ARG A 79 -5.16 9.59 1.95
N PRO A 80 -4.02 10.10 2.45
CA PRO A 80 -2.98 10.66 1.58
C PRO A 80 -2.24 9.62 0.72
N PHE A 81 -2.33 8.33 1.06
CA PHE A 81 -1.69 7.22 0.36
C PHE A 81 -2.68 6.43 -0.52
N LEU A 82 -3.97 6.73 -0.42
CA LEU A 82 -5.02 6.05 -1.18
C LEU A 82 -5.21 6.70 -2.54
N THR A 83 -5.14 5.89 -3.59
CA THR A 83 -5.50 6.27 -4.96
C THR A 83 -6.89 5.71 -5.27
N MET A 84 -7.89 6.58 -5.46
CA MET A 84 -9.25 6.15 -5.81
C MET A 84 -9.25 5.54 -7.21
N GLN A 85 -9.83 4.34 -7.35
CA GLN A 85 -10.10 3.77 -8.65
C GLN A 85 -11.47 4.30 -9.11
N GLU A 86 -11.48 5.20 -10.10
CA GLU A 86 -12.73 5.58 -10.76
C GLU A 86 -13.21 4.40 -11.62
N GLU A 87 -14.42 3.90 -11.34
CA GLU A 87 -15.10 2.96 -12.23
C GLU A 87 -15.29 3.63 -13.60
N SER A 88 -14.61 3.11 -14.63
CA SER A 88 -14.77 3.54 -16.03
C SER A 88 -16.05 2.98 -16.66
#